data_AF-A0A1J5KTC4-F1
#
_entry.id   AF-A0A1J5KTC4-F1
#
_cell.length_a   1.000
_cell.length_b   1.000
_cell.length_c   1.000
_cell.angle_alpha   90.00
_cell.angle_beta   90.00
_cell.angle_gamma   90.00
#
_symmetry.space_group_name_H-M   'P 1'
#
loop_
_entity.id
_entity.type
_entity.pdbx_description
1 polymer ?
#
loop_
_entity_poly.entity_id
_entity_poly.type
_entity_poly.pdbx_seq_one_letter_code
_entity_poly.pdbx_strand_id
1 'polypeptide(L)'
;MKFFYLTGLFSALVLLSAFVYPTNETAETTNEIEDLDVIFRVEICAYENHVPHDKVVQMRSFGKVKVVRKDGMAHYYSKPYATEAQVISDLPHYINVGFEDAFEVAEIDNEFYTLDEYHQILEDKEGIIRIHK
;
A
#
# COMPACT_ATOMS: atom_id res chain seq x y z
N MET A 1 7.80 13.28 -69.68
CA MET A 1 7.13 11.96 -69.74
C MET A 1 8.15 10.89 -70.11
N LYS A 2 8.47 10.02 -69.16
CA LYS A 2 8.76 8.59 -69.37
C LYS A 2 8.82 7.93 -67.99
N PHE A 3 7.76 7.17 -67.71
CA PHE A 3 7.71 6.17 -66.65
C PHE A 3 8.71 5.04 -66.95
N PHE A 4 9.24 4.37 -65.94
CA PHE A 4 9.00 2.94 -65.70
C PHE A 4 9.72 2.46 -64.43
N TYR A 5 8.97 1.73 -63.63
CA TYR A 5 9.37 1.03 -62.40
C TYR A 5 10.32 -0.12 -62.71
N LEU A 6 11.28 -0.38 -61.80
CA LEU A 6 11.78 -1.73 -61.61
C LEU A 6 12.03 -1.98 -60.11
N THR A 7 11.11 -2.74 -59.54
CA THR A 7 11.19 -3.34 -58.20
C THR A 7 12.30 -4.38 -58.17
N GLY A 8 13.28 -4.20 -57.29
CA GLY A 8 14.35 -5.15 -57.02
C GLY A 8 14.49 -5.35 -55.52
N LEU A 9 13.81 -6.38 -55.03
CA LEU A 9 13.80 -6.88 -53.65
C LEU A 9 15.16 -7.52 -53.34
N PHE A 10 15.96 -6.99 -52.41
CA PHE A 10 17.00 -7.80 -51.76
C PHE A 10 17.25 -7.34 -50.31
N SER A 11 16.84 -8.25 -49.44
CA SER A 11 17.10 -8.40 -48.01
C SER A 11 18.33 -7.68 -47.45
N ALA A 12 18.14 -6.89 -46.39
CA ALA A 12 19.20 -6.50 -45.46
C ALA A 12 18.69 -6.60 -44.02
N LEU A 13 18.83 -7.82 -43.49
CA LEU A 13 19.28 -8.16 -42.15
C LEU A 13 18.90 -7.19 -41.02
N VAL A 14 17.86 -7.55 -40.27
CA VAL A 14 17.57 -7.01 -38.94
C VAL A 14 18.68 -7.47 -37.98
N LEU A 15 19.58 -6.57 -37.61
CA LEU A 15 20.48 -6.77 -36.47
C LEU A 15 19.72 -6.45 -35.18
N LEU A 16 19.01 -7.45 -34.67
CA LEU A 16 18.50 -7.44 -33.29
C LEU A 16 19.67 -7.81 -32.39
N SER A 17 20.31 -6.83 -31.75
CA SER A 17 21.27 -7.13 -30.68
C SER A 17 20.49 -7.71 -29.49
N ALA A 18 20.49 -9.03 -29.36
CA ALA A 18 20.06 -9.69 -28.14
C ALA A 18 21.06 -9.31 -27.04
N PHE A 19 20.66 -8.41 -26.14
CA PHE A 19 21.28 -8.39 -24.82
C PHE A 19 20.93 -9.71 -24.15
N VAL A 20 21.90 -10.63 -24.14
CA VAL A 20 21.90 -11.76 -23.21
C VAL A 20 22.09 -11.15 -21.84
N TYR A 21 21.00 -10.93 -21.12
CA TYR A 21 21.08 -10.72 -19.68
C TYR A 21 21.64 -12.02 -19.09
N PRO A 22 22.67 -11.96 -18.24
CA PRO A 22 23.01 -13.12 -17.44
C PRO A 22 21.77 -13.46 -16.61
N THR A 23 21.18 -14.62 -16.86
CA THR A 23 20.19 -15.22 -15.97
C THR A 23 20.94 -15.54 -14.70
N ASN A 24 20.96 -14.59 -13.77
CA ASN A 24 21.27 -14.92 -12.40
C ASN A 24 20.04 -15.69 -11.91
N GLU A 25 20.11 -17.02 -11.98
CA GLU A 25 19.28 -17.91 -11.15
C GLU A 25 19.56 -17.55 -9.70
N THR A 26 18.93 -16.48 -9.24
CA THR A 26 18.84 -16.14 -7.83
C THR A 26 17.51 -16.74 -7.42
N ALA A 27 17.61 -17.85 -6.69
CA ALA A 27 16.52 -18.62 -6.14
C ALA A 27 15.26 -17.77 -5.90
N GLU A 28 14.19 -18.08 -6.63
CA GLU A 28 12.84 -17.72 -6.22
C GLU A 28 12.60 -18.36 -4.86
N THR A 29 12.91 -17.60 -3.82
CA THR A 29 12.37 -17.85 -2.49
C THR A 29 11.02 -17.16 -2.57
N THR A 30 10.01 -17.87 -3.08
CA THR A 30 8.61 -17.48 -2.95
C THR A 30 8.31 -17.41 -1.46
N ASN A 31 8.51 -16.23 -0.88
CA ASN A 31 8.15 -15.94 0.50
C ASN A 31 6.63 -15.95 0.55
N GLU A 32 6.03 -16.87 1.29
CA GLU A 32 4.57 -17.03 1.50
C GLU A 32 3.92 -15.83 2.25
N ILE A 33 4.54 -14.65 2.23
CA ILE A 33 4.01 -13.40 2.80
C ILE A 33 3.18 -12.64 1.75
N GLU A 34 3.24 -13.03 0.46
CA GLU A 34 2.56 -12.35 -0.65
C GLU A 34 1.02 -12.32 -0.58
N ASP A 35 0.38 -13.02 0.37
CA ASP A 35 -1.08 -13.22 0.37
C ASP A 35 -1.88 -12.34 1.35
N LEU A 36 -1.26 -11.42 2.09
CA LEU A 36 -2.03 -10.46 2.89
C LEU A 36 -2.37 -9.22 2.05
N ASP A 37 -3.67 -9.00 1.82
CA ASP A 37 -4.18 -7.73 1.28
C ASP A 37 -4.13 -6.67 2.40
N VAL A 38 -2.94 -6.09 2.57
CA VAL A 38 -2.67 -5.07 3.60
C VAL A 38 -2.98 -3.69 3.05
N ILE A 39 -3.79 -2.93 3.80
CA ILE A 39 -4.06 -1.53 3.51
C ILE A 39 -3.57 -0.67 4.69
N PHE A 40 -2.65 0.26 4.44
CA PHE A 40 -2.19 1.17 5.49
C PHE A 40 -3.14 2.36 5.63
N ARG A 41 -3.37 2.83 6.85
CA ARG A 41 -4.20 4.00 7.17
C ARG A 41 -3.69 4.73 8.40
N VAL A 42 -4.12 5.98 8.57
CA VAL A 42 -4.07 6.67 9.86
C VAL A 42 -5.39 6.44 10.57
N GLU A 43 -5.36 5.96 11.81
CA GLU A 43 -6.48 6.14 12.73
C GLU A 43 -6.46 7.58 13.25
N ILE A 44 -7.48 8.35 12.88
CA ILE A 44 -7.55 9.79 13.11
C ILE A 44 -8.01 10.08 14.54
N CYS A 45 -9.06 9.38 14.99
CA CYS A 45 -9.66 9.54 16.31
C CYS A 45 -10.73 8.47 16.56
N ALA A 46 -11.10 8.26 17.83
CA ALA A 46 -12.24 7.45 18.24
C ALA A 46 -13.17 8.22 19.19
N TYR A 47 -14.49 8.08 19.00
CA TYR A 47 -15.51 8.72 19.84
C TYR A 47 -16.64 7.77 20.21
N GLU A 48 -17.07 7.76 21.47
CA GLU A 48 -18.15 6.89 21.96
C GLU A 48 -19.52 7.30 21.41
N ASN A 49 -19.88 8.57 21.62
CA ASN A 49 -21.26 9.05 21.43
C ASN A 49 -21.35 10.08 20.30
N HIS A 50 -20.62 11.18 20.46
CA HIS A 50 -20.68 12.31 19.56
C HIS A 50 -19.28 12.80 19.25
N VAL A 51 -19.07 13.16 17.99
CA VAL A 51 -17.87 13.85 17.55
C VAL A 51 -18.05 15.34 17.83
N PRO A 52 -17.10 16.01 18.49
CA PRO A 52 -17.11 17.46 18.65
C PRO A 52 -17.25 18.18 17.32
N HIS A 53 -18.02 19.28 17.29
CA HIS A 53 -18.35 19.97 16.03
C HIS A 53 -17.11 20.49 15.29
N ASP A 54 -16.13 21.03 16.01
CA ASP A 54 -14.84 21.45 15.48
C ASP A 54 -14.10 20.29 14.79
N LYS A 55 -14.11 19.10 15.40
CA LYS A 55 -13.51 17.89 14.83
C LYS A 55 -14.22 17.43 13.57
N VAL A 56 -15.54 17.55 13.50
CA VAL A 56 -16.31 17.27 12.28
C VAL A 56 -15.90 18.22 11.15
N VAL A 57 -15.73 19.52 11.44
CA VAL A 57 -15.28 20.51 10.46
C VAL A 57 -13.86 20.19 9.97
N GLN A 58 -12.96 19.82 10.88
CA GLN A 58 -11.59 19.42 10.55
C GLN A 58 -11.57 18.16 9.67
N MET A 59 -12.33 17.12 10.02
CA MET A 59 -12.39 15.87 9.23
C MET A 59 -12.89 16.06 7.81
N ARG A 60 -13.76 17.06 7.56
CA ARG A 60 -14.23 17.37 6.19
C ARG A 60 -13.08 17.80 5.27
N SER A 61 -11.99 18.36 5.82
CA SER A 61 -10.83 18.76 5.03
C SER A 61 -10.04 17.57 4.45
N PHE A 62 -10.16 16.39 5.06
CA PHE A 62 -9.47 15.17 4.63
C PHE A 62 -10.21 14.39 3.53
N GLY A 63 -11.42 14.84 3.17
CA GLY A 63 -12.29 14.13 2.24
C GLY A 63 -13.04 12.98 2.90
N LYS A 64 -13.17 11.85 2.19
CA LYS A 64 -13.93 10.69 2.68
C LYS A 64 -13.10 9.90 3.69
N VAL A 65 -13.56 9.86 4.94
CA VAL A 65 -13.02 9.01 6.01
C VAL A 65 -13.76 7.69 6.09
N LYS A 66 -13.09 6.61 6.48
CA LYS A 66 -13.72 5.32 6.83
C LYS A 66 -14.13 5.36 8.29
N VAL A 67 -15.31 4.83 8.62
CA VAL A 67 -15.81 4.77 9.99
C VAL A 67 -16.11 3.33 10.34
N VAL A 68 -15.54 2.84 11.45
CA VAL A 68 -15.77 1.49 11.97
C VAL A 68 -16.24 1.60 13.40
N ARG A 69 -17.31 0.87 13.75
CA ARG A 69 -17.78 0.79 15.13
C ARG A 69 -17.21 -0.45 15.80
N LYS A 70 -16.47 -0.27 16.89
CA LYS A 70 -15.86 -1.32 17.69
C LYS A 70 -15.91 -0.90 19.16
N ASP A 71 -16.24 -1.82 20.06
CA ASP A 71 -16.21 -1.60 21.51
C ASP A 71 -17.00 -0.36 22.00
N GLY A 72 -18.13 -0.06 21.35
CA GLY A 72 -18.97 1.11 21.67
C GLY A 72 -18.43 2.45 21.14
N MET A 73 -17.28 2.44 20.47
CA MET A 73 -16.63 3.61 19.89
C MET A 73 -16.78 3.62 18.36
N ALA A 74 -16.90 4.81 17.77
CA ALA A 74 -16.74 5.04 16.35
C ALA A 74 -15.30 5.48 16.08
N HIS A 75 -14.53 4.63 15.41
CA HIS A 75 -13.16 4.88 14.97
C HIS A 75 -13.17 5.45 13.55
N TYR A 76 -12.41 6.51 13.33
CA TYR A 76 -12.33 7.24 12.06
C TYR A 76 -10.95 7.03 11.45
N TYR A 77 -10.91 6.57 10.21
CA TYR A 77 -9.67 6.27 9.50
C TYR A 77 -9.54 7.09 8.23
N SER A 78 -8.29 7.36 7.85
CA SER A 78 -7.95 8.05 6.62
C SER A 78 -8.35 7.30 5.34
N LYS A 79 -8.05 7.92 4.20
CA LYS A 79 -7.89 7.24 2.91
C LYS A 79 -6.88 6.07 3.03
N PRO A 80 -6.97 5.06 2.17
CA PRO A 80 -5.98 3.99 2.12
C PRO A 80 -4.64 4.49 1.57
N TYR A 81 -3.56 3.91 2.06
CA TYR A 81 -2.19 4.04 1.54
C TYR A 81 -1.66 2.68 1.13
N ALA A 82 -0.81 2.66 0.11
CA ALA A 82 -0.24 1.42 -0.43
C ALA A 82 0.99 0.95 0.36
N THR A 83 1.66 1.86 1.05
CA THR A 83 2.89 1.56 1.79
C THR A 83 2.92 2.21 3.16
N GLU A 84 3.64 1.59 4.08
CA GLU A 84 3.90 2.12 5.42
C GLU A 84 4.55 3.51 5.37
N ALA A 85 5.51 3.71 4.46
CA ALA A 85 6.18 5.00 4.29
C ALA A 85 5.21 6.14 3.92
N GLN A 86 4.15 5.84 3.16
CA GLN A 86 3.13 6.84 2.81
C GLN A 86 2.29 7.26 4.02
N VAL A 87 1.90 6.31 4.87
CA VAL A 87 1.12 6.63 6.07
C VAL A 87 1.94 7.43 7.08
N ILE A 88 3.21 7.04 7.32
CA ILE A 88 4.13 7.77 8.19
C ILE A 88 4.36 9.19 7.67
N SER A 89 4.54 9.36 6.36
CA SER A 89 4.75 10.68 5.76
C SER A 89 3.52 11.59 5.86
N ASP A 90 2.30 11.04 5.89
CA ASP A 90 1.06 11.82 5.93
C ASP A 90 0.55 12.02 7.37
N LEU A 91 1.00 11.22 8.35
CA LEU A 91 0.60 11.35 9.76
C LEU A 91 0.71 12.79 10.30
N PRO A 92 1.81 13.54 10.08
CA PRO A 92 1.92 14.91 10.57
C PRO A 92 0.81 15.84 10.06
N HIS A 93 0.20 15.55 8.91
CA HIS A 93 -0.93 16.33 8.41
C HIS A 93 -2.12 16.29 9.36
N TYR A 94 -2.47 15.11 9.90
CA TYR A 94 -3.59 14.93 10.81
C TYR A 94 -3.31 15.57 12.17
N ILE A 95 -2.09 15.37 12.69
CA ILE A 95 -1.64 15.95 13.96
C ILE A 95 -1.69 17.48 13.90
N ASN A 96 -1.13 18.09 12.85
CA ASN A 96 -1.08 19.55 12.69
C ASN A 96 -2.47 20.20 12.52
N VAL A 97 -3.48 19.44 12.12
CA VAL A 97 -4.88 19.90 12.00
C VAL A 97 -5.65 19.71 13.31
N GLY A 98 -5.04 19.08 14.33
CA GLY A 98 -5.56 18.98 15.68
C GLY A 98 -5.95 17.56 16.12
N PHE A 99 -5.51 16.52 15.41
CA PHE A 99 -5.69 15.12 15.83
C PHE A 99 -4.38 14.61 16.43
N GLU A 100 -4.08 15.06 17.64
CA GLU A 100 -2.81 14.81 18.34
C GLU A 100 -2.58 13.33 18.64
N ASP A 101 -3.66 12.59 18.89
CA ASP A 101 -3.64 11.15 19.16
C ASP A 101 -3.75 10.29 17.89
N ALA A 102 -3.59 10.87 16.70
CA ALA A 102 -3.62 10.09 15.46
C ALA A 102 -2.37 9.20 15.36
N PHE A 103 -2.53 7.99 14.80
CA PHE A 103 -1.44 7.03 14.65
C PHE A 103 -1.62 6.12 13.42
N GLU A 104 -0.54 5.50 12.98
CA GLU A 104 -0.53 4.59 11.83
C GLU A 104 -1.05 3.19 12.17
N VAL A 105 -1.85 2.62 11.28
CA VAL A 105 -2.40 1.28 11.39
C VAL A 105 -2.33 0.52 10.07
N ALA A 106 -2.25 -0.80 10.18
CA ALA A 106 -2.44 -1.74 9.08
C ALA A 106 -3.85 -2.34 9.17
N GLU A 107 -4.59 -2.30 8.05
CA GLU A 107 -5.86 -2.99 7.89
C GLU A 107 -5.61 -4.32 7.17
N ILE A 108 -6.00 -5.43 7.79
CA ILE A 108 -5.90 -6.79 7.26
C ILE A 108 -7.23 -7.49 7.52
N ASP A 109 -7.88 -8.03 6.49
CA ASP A 109 -9.17 -8.72 6.59
C ASP A 109 -10.28 -7.91 7.32
N ASN A 110 -10.25 -6.58 7.19
CA ASN A 110 -11.09 -5.59 7.90
C ASN A 110 -10.85 -5.47 9.42
N GLU A 111 -9.79 -6.10 9.94
CA GLU A 111 -9.26 -5.82 11.26
C GLU A 111 -8.13 -4.79 11.18
N PHE A 112 -7.92 -4.07 12.28
CA PHE A 112 -6.95 -2.97 12.37
C PHE A 112 -5.92 -3.31 13.44
N TYR A 113 -4.66 -3.17 13.07
CA TYR A 113 -3.50 -3.45 13.91
C TYR A 113 -2.59 -2.23 13.92
N THR A 114 -1.98 -1.95 15.05
CA THR A 114 -0.83 -1.03 15.12
C THR A 114 0.30 -1.55 14.24
N LEU A 115 1.22 -0.67 13.81
CA LEU A 115 2.38 -1.13 13.02
C LEU A 115 3.22 -2.16 13.78
N ASP A 116 3.35 -2.04 15.10
CA ASP A 116 4.05 -3.01 15.94
C ASP A 116 3.37 -4.39 15.92
N GLU A 117 2.03 -4.44 16.07
CA GLU A 117 1.26 -5.68 15.96
C GLU A 117 1.34 -6.28 14.56
N TYR A 118 1.29 -5.43 13.53
CA TYR A 118 1.46 -5.84 12.15
C TYR A 118 2.83 -6.48 11.89
N HIS A 119 3.92 -5.87 12.36
CA HIS A 119 5.26 -6.42 12.21
C HIS A 119 5.41 -7.75 12.97
N GLN A 120 4.80 -7.89 14.15
CA GLN A 120 4.74 -9.17 14.87
C GLN A 120 4.02 -10.26 14.05
N ILE A 121 2.89 -9.93 13.43
CA ILE A 121 2.16 -10.86 12.54
C ILE A 121 3.04 -11.32 11.37
N LEU A 122 3.83 -10.42 10.79
CA LEU A 122 4.77 -10.78 9.71
C LEU A 122 5.90 -11.68 10.23
N GLU A 123 6.51 -11.35 11.36
CA GLU A 123 7.59 -12.12 11.96
C GLU A 123 7.14 -13.53 12.35
N ASP A 124 5.95 -13.69 12.93
CA ASP A 124 5.39 -14.99 13.29
C ASP A 124 5.13 -15.86 12.05
N LYS A 125 4.61 -15.26 10.97
CA LYS A 125 4.40 -15.95 9.70
C LYS A 125 5.72 -16.37 9.07
N GLU A 126 6.73 -15.51 9.06
CA GLU A 126 8.08 -15.88 8.62
C GLU A 126 8.71 -16.98 9.48
N GLY A 127 8.45 -16.95 10.79
CA GLY A 127 8.88 -17.96 11.75
C GLY A 127 8.30 -19.33 11.45
N ILE A 128 7.00 -19.42 11.14
CA ILE A 128 6.31 -20.69 10.80
C ILE A 128 6.93 -21.36 9.57
N ILE A 129 7.29 -20.57 8.56
CA ILE A 129 7.91 -21.05 7.30
C ILE A 129 9.30 -21.64 7.55
N ARG A 130 10.09 -21.05 8.47
CA ARG A 130 11.45 -21.51 8.79
C ARG A 130 11.49 -22.82 9.58
N ILE A 131 10.42 -23.18 10.30
CA ILE A 131 10.37 -24.42 11.11
C ILE A 131 9.96 -25.64 10.27
N HIS A 132 9.32 -25.41 9.11
CA HIS A 132 8.80 -26.47 8.23
C HIS A 132 9.65 -26.74 6.98
N LYS A 133 10.86 -26.16 6.89
CA LYS A 133 11.81 -26.35 5.78
C LYS A 133 13.04 -27.13 6.24
#